data_AF-A0A0G1YEF5-F1
#
_entry.id   AF-A0A0G1YEF5-F1
#
_cell.length_a   1.000
_cell.length_b   1.000
_cell.length_c   1.000
_cell.angle_alpha   90.00
_cell.angle_beta   90.00
_cell.angle_gamma   90.00
#
_symmetry.space_group_name_H-M   'P 1'
#
loop_
_entity.id
_entity.type
_entity.pdbx_description
1 polymer ?
#
loop_
_entity_poly.entity_id
_entity_poly.type
_entity_poly.pdbx_seq_one_letter_code
_entity_poly.pdbx_strand_id
1 'polypeptide(L)'
;MSDSIQQGFNPADYCFQWTTDGWYEWDRKAAHKAALQARNARAKELRQRFAKVQCSTLPDQLITRGGIGSGRPEIDMGVSVYMVDARN
;
A
#
# COMPACT_ATOMS: atom_id res chain seq x y z
N MET A 1 -19.66 -14.14 12.99
CA MET A 1 -19.19 -13.47 11.76
C MET A 1 -17.76 -13.08 12.02
N SER A 2 -16.79 -13.70 11.33
CA SER A 2 -15.38 -13.33 11.45
C SER A 2 -15.14 -12.14 10.54
N ASP A 3 -14.92 -10.96 11.13
CA ASP A 3 -14.49 -9.78 10.38
C ASP A 3 -13.08 -10.02 9.85
N SER A 4 -12.95 -10.42 8.59
CA SER A 4 -11.66 -10.43 7.90
C SER A 4 -11.24 -8.97 7.67
N ILE A 5 -10.34 -8.45 8.53
CA ILE A 5 -9.80 -7.10 8.38
C ILE A 5 -8.71 -7.14 7.30
N GLN A 6 -9.10 -6.93 6.04
CA GLN A 6 -8.17 -6.78 4.92
C GLN A 6 -7.67 -5.32 4.89
N GLN A 7 -6.40 -5.10 5.26
CA GLN A 7 -5.77 -3.79 5.16
C GLN A 7 -4.70 -3.77 4.06
N GLY A 8 -4.84 -2.86 3.10
CA GLY A 8 -3.87 -2.63 2.03
C GLY A 8 -2.75 -1.68 2.47
N PHE A 9 -1.52 -2.02 2.11
CA PHE A 9 -0.35 -1.14 2.26
C PHE A 9 0.16 -0.77 0.87
N ASN A 10 -0.34 0.33 0.32
CA ASN A 10 -0.03 0.77 -1.03
C ASN A 10 1.28 1.59 -1.04
N PRO A 11 2.34 1.15 -1.75
CA PRO A 11 3.56 1.93 -1.95
C PRO A 11 3.34 3.36 -2.45
N ALA A 12 2.28 3.65 -3.22
CA ALA A 12 2.00 5.02 -3.66
C ALA A 12 1.68 5.99 -2.50
N ASP A 13 1.31 5.48 -1.32
CA ASP A 13 1.13 6.28 -0.11
C ASP A 13 2.45 6.56 0.62
N TYR A 14 3.56 5.98 0.14
CA TYR A 14 4.89 6.11 0.73
C TYR A 14 5.87 6.70 -0.28
N CYS A 15 6.68 7.66 0.15
CA CYS A 15 7.74 8.26 -0.68
C CYS A 15 7.23 8.85 -2.01
N PHE A 16 5.95 9.22 -2.07
CA PHE A 16 5.34 9.92 -3.19
C PHE A 16 5.05 11.35 -2.77
N GLN A 17 5.46 12.31 -3.59
CA GLN A 17 5.18 13.72 -3.34
C GLN A 17 4.80 14.42 -4.64
N TRP A 18 3.72 15.20 -4.59
CA TRP A 18 3.40 16.13 -5.66
C TRP A 18 4.35 17.31 -5.62
N THR A 19 4.91 17.66 -6.76
CA THR A 19 5.72 18.85 -6.95
C THR A 19 4.83 20.06 -7.25
N THR A 20 5.36 21.27 -7.07
CA THR A 20 4.61 22.52 -7.21
C THR A 20 4.19 22.82 -8.64
N ASP A 21 4.87 22.23 -9.62
CA ASP A 21 4.57 22.30 -11.05
C ASP A 21 3.53 21.25 -11.51
N GLY A 22 2.96 20.48 -10.59
CA GLY A 22 1.89 19.51 -10.87
C GLY A 22 2.39 18.12 -11.28
N TRP A 23 3.71 17.89 -11.31
CA TRP A 23 4.32 16.57 -11.48
C TRP A 23 4.51 15.86 -10.14
N TYR A 24 5.25 14.75 -10.13
CA TYR A 24 5.50 13.98 -8.92
C TYR A 24 6.93 13.44 -8.85
N GLU A 25 7.42 13.32 -7.62
CA GLU A 25 8.63 12.57 -7.30
C GLU A 25 8.24 11.26 -6.61
N TRP A 26 8.84 10.16 -7.05
CA TRP A 26 8.59 8.85 -6.47
C TRP A 26 9.81 7.93 -6.53
N ASP A 27 10.32 7.56 -5.35
CA ASP A 27 11.28 6.47 -5.23
C ASP A 27 10.53 5.15 -5.02
N ARG A 28 10.35 4.41 -6.11
CA ARG A 28 9.68 3.10 -6.10
C ARG A 28 10.32 2.12 -5.12
N LYS A 29 11.65 2.05 -5.04
CA LYS A 29 12.33 1.09 -4.16
C LYS A 29 12.10 1.45 -2.69
N ALA A 30 12.24 2.73 -2.34
CA ALA A 30 11.97 3.22 -1.00
C ALA A 30 10.50 3.04 -0.61
N ALA A 31 9.56 3.35 -1.51
CA ALA A 31 8.13 3.19 -1.33
C ALA A 31 7.73 1.73 -1.03
N HIS A 32 8.25 0.78 -1.82
CA HIS A 32 8.00 -0.65 -1.59
C HIS A 32 8.57 -1.12 -0.25
N LYS A 33 9.78 -0.68 0.09
CA LYS A 33 10.42 -1.00 1.37
C LYS A 33 9.61 -0.45 2.54
N ALA A 34 9.14 0.80 2.46
CA ALA A 34 8.34 1.44 3.49
C ALA A 34 6.97 0.76 3.67
N ALA A 35 6.29 0.44 2.57
CA ALA A 35 5.02 -0.31 2.62
C ALA A 35 5.19 -1.70 3.25
N LEU A 36 6.25 -2.43 2.90
CA LEU A 36 6.60 -3.71 3.51
C LEU A 36 6.88 -3.61 5.01
N GLN A 37 7.61 -2.56 5.43
CA GLN A 37 7.90 -2.29 6.84
C GLN A 37 6.62 -1.99 7.62
N ALA A 38 5.76 -1.10 7.10
CA ALA A 38 4.47 -0.76 7.71
C ALA A 38 3.56 -1.99 7.83
N ARG A 39 3.45 -2.80 6.77
CA ARG A 39 2.72 -4.08 6.79
C ARG A 39 3.24 -5.00 7.88
N ASN A 40 4.56 -5.18 7.97
CA ASN A 40 5.17 -6.07 8.96
C ASN A 40 4.96 -5.60 10.39
N ALA A 41 5.04 -4.29 10.64
CA ALA A 41 4.75 -3.71 11.94
C ALA A 41 3.30 -4.00 12.35
N ARG A 42 2.34 -3.74 11.44
CA ARG A 42 0.93 -4.02 11.69
C ARG A 42 0.62 -5.51 11.87
N ALA A 43 1.23 -6.36 11.05
CA ALA A 43 1.11 -7.80 11.19
C ALA A 43 1.64 -8.31 12.53
N LYS A 44 2.75 -7.73 13.05
CA LYS A 44 3.29 -8.05 14.37
C LYS A 44 2.31 -7.66 15.48
N GLU A 45 1.73 -6.46 15.43
CA GLU A 45 0.68 -6.03 16.37
C GLU A 45 -0.54 -6.95 16.34
N LEU A 46 -0.99 -7.35 15.14
CA LEU A 46 -2.15 -8.22 14.98
C LEU A 46 -1.87 -9.65 15.45
N ARG A 47 -0.66 -10.19 15.24
CA ARG A 47 -0.25 -11.52 15.74
C ARG A 47 -0.22 -11.59 17.27
N GLN A 48 -0.02 -10.46 17.95
CA GLN A 48 -0.14 -10.41 19.41
C GLN A 48 -1.60 -10.48 19.88
N ARG A 49 -2.55 -10.11 19.01
CA ARG A 49 -3.99 -10.06 19.31
C ARG A 49 -4.76 -11.27 18.77
N PHE A 50 -4.29 -11.91 17.70
CA PHE A 50 -4.96 -12.99 16.99
C PHE A 50 -4.01 -14.15 16.72
N ALA A 51 -4.54 -15.37 16.64
CA ALA A 51 -3.74 -16.57 16.43
C ALA A 51 -3.20 -16.72 14.99
N LYS A 52 -3.86 -16.13 13.99
CA LYS A 52 -3.49 -16.28 12.57
C LYS A 52 -3.50 -14.94 11.83
N VAL A 53 -2.34 -14.60 11.27
CA VAL A 53 -2.12 -13.41 10.43
C VAL A 53 -1.28 -13.82 9.23
N GLN A 54 -1.90 -13.82 8.06
CA GLN A 54 -1.22 -14.11 6.79
C GLN A 54 -0.88 -12.81 6.06
N CYS A 55 0.35 -12.70 5.57
CA CYS A 55 0.79 -11.61 4.71
C CYS A 55 0.98 -12.15 3.30
N SER A 56 0.36 -11.54 2.29
CA SER A 56 0.52 -11.92 0.87
C SER A 56 0.90 -10.72 0.02
N THR A 57 1.74 -10.92 -1.02
CA THR A 57 2.02 -9.90 -2.06
C THR A 57 1.08 -10.11 -3.24
N LEU A 58 0.56 -9.04 -3.81
CA LEU A 58 -0.03 -9.00 -5.15
C LEU A 58 0.91 -8.14 -6.02
N PRO A 59 1.74 -8.76 -6.89
CA PRO A 59 2.77 -8.06 -7.65
C PRO A 59 2.26 -7.28 -8.88
N ASP A 60 1.07 -7.63 -9.38
CA ASP A 60 0.54 -7.15 -10.66
C ASP A 60 -0.63 -6.16 -10.53
N GLN A 61 -0.87 -5.64 -9.33
CA GLN A 61 -1.97 -4.69 -9.14
C GLN A 61 -1.52 -3.30 -9.59
N LEU A 62 -2.31 -2.66 -10.45
CA LEU A 62 -2.12 -1.27 -10.85
C LEU A 62 -2.96 -0.36 -9.96
N ILE A 63 -2.42 0.80 -9.59
CA ILE A 63 -3.19 1.88 -8.96
C ILE A 63 -3.00 3.14 -9.79
N THR A 64 -4.12 3.82 -10.01
CA THR A 64 -4.16 5.11 -10.69
C THR A 64 -4.26 6.22 -9.66
N ARG A 65 -3.44 7.27 -9.80
CA ARG A 65 -3.53 8.49 -8.97
C ARG A 65 -3.47 9.72 -9.88
N GLY A 66 -4.28 10.74 -9.58
CA GLY A 66 -4.45 11.88 -10.49
C GLY A 66 -5.50 11.59 -11.56
N GLY A 67 -5.52 12.38 -12.64
CA GLY A 67 -6.42 12.20 -13.78
C GLY A 67 -7.59 13.19 -13.82
N ILE A 68 -8.63 12.83 -14.58
CA ILE A 68 -9.75 13.73 -14.90
C ILE A 68 -10.39 14.24 -13.60
N GLY A 69 -10.38 15.56 -13.41
CA GLY A 69 -10.96 16.23 -12.24
C GLY A 69 -9.99 16.48 -11.07
N SER A 70 -8.76 15.94 -11.10
CA SER A 70 -7.77 16.18 -10.03
C SER A 70 -6.84 17.37 -10.30
N GLY A 71 -6.88 17.95 -11.49
CA GLY A 71 -5.97 19.03 -11.92
C GLY A 71 -4.49 18.59 -12.03
N ARG A 72 -4.23 17.28 -12.08
CA ARG A 72 -2.89 16.70 -12.12
C ARG A 72 -2.83 15.57 -13.15
N PRO A 73 -1.67 15.30 -13.78
CA PRO A 73 -1.51 14.19 -14.71
C PRO A 73 -1.98 12.87 -14.10
N GLU A 74 -2.61 12.03 -14.93
CA GLU A 74 -2.92 10.65 -14.56
C GLU A 74 -1.63 9.84 -14.46
N ILE A 75 -1.54 9.01 -13.42
CA ILE A 75 -0.38 8.16 -13.18
C ILE A 75 -0.87 6.74 -12.96
N ASP A 76 -0.39 5.82 -13.79
CA ASP A 76 -0.53 4.38 -13.58
C ASP A 76 0.74 3.81 -12.95
N MET A 77 0.61 3.24 -11.75
CA MET A 77 1.73 2.74 -10.97
C MET A 77 1.61 1.24 -10.75
N GLY A 78 2.69 0.49 -10.99
CA GLY A 78 2.82 -0.92 -10.60
C GLY A 78 3.02 -1.06 -9.10
N VAL A 79 2.08 -1.71 -8.42
CA VAL A 79 1.98 -1.73 -6.96
C VAL A 79 2.42 -3.09 -6.43
N SER A 80 3.32 -3.13 -5.44
CA SER A 80 3.36 -4.28 -4.53
C SER A 80 2.37 -4.05 -3.42
N VAL A 81 1.22 -4.69 -3.55
CA VAL A 81 0.15 -4.59 -2.57
C VAL A 81 0.27 -5.78 -1.65
N TYR A 82 0.08 -5.56 -0.36
CA TYR A 82 0.00 -6.66 0.56
C TYR A 82 -1.23 -6.54 1.44
N MET A 83 -1.82 -7.68 1.74
CA MET A 83 -2.96 -7.80 2.64
C MET A 83 -2.51 -8.53 3.90
N VAL A 84 -2.96 -8.04 5.05
CA VAL A 84 -2.94 -8.81 6.29
C VAL A 84 -4.31 -9.45 6.41
N ASP A 85 -4.36 -10.78 6.36
CA ASP A 85 -5.59 -11.54 6.62
C ASP A 85 -5.60 -11.98 8.08
N ALA A 86 -6.45 -11.33 8.88
CA ALA A 86 -6.70 -11.69 10.27
C ALA A 86 -7.99 -12.52 10.34
N ARG A 87 -7.87 -13.85 10.22
CA ARG A 87 -8.98 -14.79 10.43
C ARG A 87 -8.81 -15.47 11.79
N ASN A 88 -9.90 -15.53 12.55
CA ASN A 88 -10.07 -16.46 13.68
C ASN A 88 -10.55 -17.80 13.14
#